data_AF-A0A8J2AQ48-F1
#
_entry.id   AF-A0A8J2AQ48-F1
#
_cell.length_a   1.000
_cell.length_b   1.000
_cell.length_c   1.000
_cell.angle_alpha   90.00
_cell.angle_beta   90.00
_cell.angle_gamma   90.00
#
_symmetry.space_group_name_H-M   'P 1'
#
loop_
_entity.id
_entity.type
_entity.pdbx_description
1 polymer ?
#
loop_
_entity_poly.entity_id
_entity_poly.type
_entity_poly.pdbx_seq_one_letter_code
_entity_poly.pdbx_strand_id
1 'polypeptide(L)'
;MFNLMNVIAAKESGKSGSSDRIDKSVVSAAFSSNAPVIIPDLVVKGKLASSMLPPALRKNNYVPVLKQDKNGSIIVRKRILPWKTEEIFPNSCTKEPLYTPLALPSVAELSKLDHESIFNKVKYVLEQHKPLVLDYSWSMKEKLDFLRSKGPASARNIVSSHLMHVRGEAVKDWSSYLSAFRSYLNFCAVINDKPFPISVSKLSGYLALTRMDSTANVHKCALKKVSEVLKVPFPSVPELRSVIAGIRRNQPMRRSKDPVSPSFLNKIIGDSTICDDVRMLFAVAWMFLLRVGDEGIPLLKVKDEKQKDRMVKLNSHSAVFADDDREEVCIRLKSRKNALEGDFIYRSCTCKGKVQKFDEKGKRVVSWPIHACPYHVFWKVFCKDLLPGEEIFDELDYASCLHEVKDAAARYNEKGEFGTHSLRKGGCSTIAFCGGSKGAILAAGRWAGSSDSWRKYVSEDRIECEALIAAAGSENDEDYSEEDE
;
A
#
# COMPACT_ATOMS: atom_id res chain seq x y z
N MET A 1 -46.75 -5.03 22.73
CA MET A 1 -46.42 -3.60 22.95
C MET A 1 -46.68 -3.29 24.42
N PHE A 2 -45.70 -3.52 25.31
CA PHE A 2 -45.72 -3.10 26.72
C PHE A 2 -44.28 -3.08 27.29
N ASN A 3 -43.84 -1.86 27.66
CA ASN A 3 -42.82 -1.41 28.62
C ASN A 3 -41.42 -2.06 28.73
N LEU A 4 -40.43 -1.43 28.08
CA LEU A 4 -38.98 -1.56 28.30
C LEU A 4 -38.38 -0.36 29.08
N MET A 5 -39.18 0.40 29.84
CA MET A 5 -38.73 1.64 30.50
C MET A 5 -38.30 1.47 31.98
N ASN A 6 -38.50 0.31 32.60
CA ASN A 6 -38.29 0.17 34.05
C ASN A 6 -36.89 -0.34 34.49
N VAL A 7 -35.95 -0.57 33.56
CA VAL A 7 -34.60 -1.07 33.93
C VAL A 7 -33.59 0.07 34.15
N ILE A 8 -33.91 1.32 33.79
CA ILE A 8 -32.92 2.43 33.81
C ILE A 8 -32.99 3.30 35.08
N ALA A 9 -34.02 3.16 35.92
CA ALA A 9 -34.22 4.04 37.08
C ALA A 9 -33.55 3.59 38.40
N ALA A 10 -32.64 2.60 38.39
CA ALA A 10 -32.01 2.07 39.62
C ALA A 10 -30.53 2.46 39.82
N LYS A 11 -30.01 3.48 39.13
CA LYS A 11 -28.58 3.84 39.21
C LYS A 11 -28.28 5.31 39.50
N GLU A 12 -29.19 5.99 40.20
CA GLU A 12 -28.93 7.31 40.79
C GLU A 12 -29.35 7.35 42.27
N SER A 13 -28.74 6.50 43.09
CA SER A 13 -28.55 6.78 44.53
C SER A 13 -27.65 5.71 45.14
N GLY A 14 -26.45 6.10 45.58
CA GLY A 14 -25.55 5.19 46.30
C GLY A 14 -24.09 5.55 46.16
N LYS A 15 -23.57 6.28 47.14
CA LYS A 15 -22.16 6.58 47.32
C LYS A 15 -21.35 5.32 47.67
N SER A 16 -20.06 5.41 47.35
CA SER A 16 -18.90 4.71 47.93
C SER A 16 -18.76 3.19 47.71
N GLY A 17 -17.63 2.83 47.09
CA GLY A 17 -16.79 1.73 47.57
C GLY A 17 -16.82 0.43 46.78
N SER A 18 -15.67 0.13 46.17
CA SER A 18 -15.12 -1.20 45.89
C SER A 18 -15.53 -1.98 44.62
N SER A 19 -14.48 -2.36 43.88
CA SER A 19 -14.27 -3.65 43.19
C SER A 19 -15.24 -4.06 42.07
N ASP A 20 -14.78 -3.89 40.83
CA ASP A 20 -15.36 -4.46 39.61
C ASP A 20 -15.47 -5.99 39.66
N ARG A 21 -16.68 -6.51 39.92
CA ARG A 21 -17.17 -7.79 39.43
C ARG A 21 -18.39 -7.51 38.56
N ILE A 22 -18.25 -7.71 37.26
CA ILE A 22 -19.38 -7.64 36.31
C ILE A 22 -20.23 -8.89 36.51
N ASP A 23 -21.46 -8.69 36.96
CA ASP A 23 -22.44 -9.74 37.22
C ASP A 23 -22.99 -10.29 35.88
N LYS A 24 -22.78 -11.59 35.63
CA LYS A 24 -23.14 -12.28 34.37
C LYS A 24 -24.64 -12.57 34.23
N SER A 25 -25.47 -12.13 35.19
CA SER A 25 -26.88 -12.51 35.31
C SER A 25 -27.82 -11.71 34.38
N VAL A 26 -27.42 -10.55 33.86
CA VAL A 26 -28.30 -9.70 33.03
C VAL A 26 -28.36 -10.14 31.56
N VAL A 27 -27.36 -10.89 31.08
CA VAL A 27 -27.29 -11.34 29.67
C VAL A 27 -28.07 -12.65 29.45
N SER A 28 -28.36 -13.41 30.50
CA SER A 28 -29.01 -14.73 30.38
C SER A 28 -30.53 -14.67 30.15
N ALA A 29 -31.19 -13.53 30.38
CA ALA A 29 -32.66 -13.44 30.30
C ALA A 29 -33.20 -13.18 28.89
N ALA A 30 -32.34 -12.89 27.90
CA ALA A 30 -32.76 -12.56 26.53
C ALA A 30 -32.71 -13.73 25.53
N PHE A 31 -32.24 -14.92 25.93
CA PHE A 31 -31.95 -16.03 25.01
C PHE A 31 -32.73 -17.33 25.28
N SER A 32 -33.90 -17.27 25.92
CA SER A 32 -34.72 -18.47 26.19
C SER A 32 -35.88 -18.71 25.21
N SER A 33 -36.01 -17.93 24.11
CA SER A 33 -37.02 -18.20 23.09
C SER A 33 -36.40 -18.69 21.79
N ASN A 34 -36.77 -19.90 21.35
CA ASN A 34 -36.44 -20.52 20.06
C ASN A 34 -37.11 -19.82 18.85
N ALA A 35 -37.25 -18.50 18.88
CA ALA A 35 -37.74 -17.72 17.75
C ALA A 35 -36.56 -17.00 17.08
N PRO A 36 -36.43 -17.02 15.73
CA PRO A 36 -35.44 -16.22 15.04
C PRO A 36 -35.76 -14.74 15.25
N VAL A 37 -34.96 -14.07 16.09
CA VAL A 37 -35.03 -12.63 16.26
C VAL A 37 -34.31 -11.98 15.07
N ILE A 38 -35.09 -11.44 14.14
CA ILE A 38 -34.57 -10.56 13.09
C ILE A 38 -34.19 -9.24 13.77
N ILE A 39 -32.89 -9.00 13.96
CA ILE A 39 -32.40 -7.71 14.44
C ILE A 39 -32.21 -6.80 13.21
N PRO A 40 -33.03 -5.75 13.03
CA PRO A 40 -32.77 -4.77 11.98
C PRO A 40 -31.45 -4.04 12.26
N ASP A 41 -30.71 -3.68 11.20
CA ASP A 41 -29.42 -2.99 11.26
C ASP A 41 -29.40 -1.91 12.35
N LEU A 42 -28.72 -2.21 13.46
CA LEU A 42 -28.68 -1.30 14.61
C LEU A 42 -27.55 -0.29 14.40
N VAL A 43 -27.89 0.91 13.91
CA VAL A 43 -26.95 2.04 13.87
C VAL A 43 -26.79 2.59 15.29
N VAL A 44 -25.72 2.20 15.99
CA VAL A 44 -25.40 2.76 17.31
C VAL A 44 -24.99 4.22 17.12
N LYS A 45 -25.81 5.17 17.59
CA LYS A 45 -25.49 6.61 17.56
C LYS A 45 -24.16 6.86 18.28
N GLY A 46 -23.25 7.59 17.63
CA GLY A 46 -21.81 7.66 17.94
C GLY A 46 -21.38 8.10 19.34
N LYS A 47 -22.27 8.60 20.20
CA LYS A 47 -21.95 8.88 21.61
C LYS A 47 -21.92 7.62 22.49
N LEU A 48 -22.68 6.58 22.16
CA LEU A 48 -22.69 5.33 22.92
C LEU A 48 -21.51 4.40 22.56
N ALA A 49 -21.01 4.48 21.32
CA ALA A 49 -19.95 3.61 20.83
C ALA A 49 -18.55 4.04 21.30
N SER A 50 -18.30 5.34 21.52
CA SER A 50 -16.97 5.85 21.87
C SER A 50 -16.53 5.50 23.30
N SER A 51 -17.48 5.30 24.22
CA SER A 51 -17.21 4.90 25.61
C SER A 51 -16.89 3.42 25.76
N MET A 52 -17.31 2.57 24.82
CA MET A 52 -17.08 1.12 24.84
C MET A 52 -15.84 0.67 24.06
N LEU A 53 -15.16 1.58 23.35
CA LEU A 53 -13.99 1.24 22.53
C LEU A 53 -12.66 1.49 23.27
N PRO A 54 -11.66 0.58 23.11
CA PRO A 54 -10.29 0.78 23.55
C PRO A 54 -9.69 2.12 23.04
N PRO A 55 -8.79 2.76 23.80
CA PRO A 55 -8.21 4.06 23.43
C PRO A 55 -7.58 4.13 22.03
N ALA A 56 -7.05 3.00 21.52
CA ALA A 56 -6.45 2.91 20.19
C ALA A 56 -7.46 3.08 19.02
N LEU A 57 -8.75 2.81 19.25
CA LEU A 57 -9.81 2.87 18.23
C LEU A 57 -10.57 4.21 18.23
N ARG A 58 -10.30 5.11 19.18
CA ARG A 58 -10.98 6.42 19.30
C ARG A 58 -10.50 7.48 18.29
N LYS A 59 -9.42 7.22 17.55
CA LYS A 59 -8.76 8.23 16.70
C LYS A 59 -9.30 8.34 15.27
N ASN A 60 -10.20 7.47 14.85
CA ASN A 60 -10.64 7.42 13.46
C ASN A 60 -12.18 7.47 13.35
N ASN A 61 -12.69 8.16 12.33
CA ASN A 61 -14.12 8.33 12.01
C ASN A 61 -14.78 7.03 11.48
N TYR A 62 -14.69 5.93 12.23
CA TYR A 62 -15.35 4.67 11.88
C TYR A 62 -16.58 4.46 12.74
N VAL A 63 -17.64 3.95 12.12
CA VAL A 63 -18.77 3.38 12.84
C VAL A 63 -18.67 1.86 12.71
N PRO A 64 -18.62 1.10 13.82
CA PRO A 64 -18.74 -0.34 13.75
C PRO A 64 -20.14 -0.69 13.24
N VAL A 65 -20.21 -1.46 12.16
CA VAL A 65 -21.46 -2.02 11.66
C VAL A 65 -21.48 -3.48 12.04
N LEU A 66 -22.49 -3.88 12.82
CA LEU A 66 -22.73 -5.27 13.17
C LEU A 66 -23.54 -5.89 12.03
N LYS A 67 -22.99 -6.92 11.38
CA LYS A 67 -23.69 -7.69 10.36
C LYS A 67 -23.72 -9.15 10.79
N GLN A 68 -24.90 -9.77 10.73
CA GLN A 68 -25.02 -11.19 10.95
C GLN A 68 -24.66 -11.94 9.67
N ASP A 69 -23.77 -12.92 9.75
CA ASP A 69 -23.44 -13.78 8.62
C ASP A 69 -24.50 -14.86 8.39
N LYS A 70 -24.32 -15.65 7.33
CA LYS A 70 -25.25 -16.74 6.97
C LYS A 70 -25.34 -17.84 8.04
N ASN A 71 -24.37 -17.92 8.93
CA ASN A 71 -24.29 -18.91 10.01
C ASN A 71 -24.80 -18.36 11.35
N GLY A 72 -25.32 -17.13 11.36
CA GLY A 72 -25.83 -16.49 12.56
C GLY A 72 -24.77 -15.78 13.43
N SER A 73 -23.50 -15.78 13.02
CA SER A 73 -22.41 -15.10 13.74
C SER A 73 -22.45 -13.59 13.49
N ILE A 74 -22.17 -12.79 14.52
CA ILE A 74 -22.09 -11.33 14.40
C ILE A 74 -20.67 -10.93 13.97
N ILE A 75 -20.55 -10.36 12.78
CA ILE A 75 -19.31 -9.79 12.24
C ILE A 75 -19.33 -8.27 12.49
N VAL A 76 -18.24 -7.75 13.04
CA VAL A 76 -18.03 -6.30 13.22
C VAL A 76 -17.23 -5.77 12.05
N ARG A 77 -17.86 -5.02 11.14
CA ARG A 77 -17.15 -4.37 10.02
C ARG A 77 -16.87 -2.91 10.31
N LYS A 78 -15.71 -2.43 9.84
CA LYS A 78 -15.35 -1.00 9.87
C LYS A 78 -15.98 -0.31 8.68
N ARG A 79 -16.93 0.61 8.93
CA ARG A 79 -17.51 1.43 7.86
C ARG A 79 -17.01 2.86 7.96
N ILE A 80 -16.45 3.37 6.86
CA ILE A 80 -16.20 4.79 6.66
C ILE A 80 -17.53 5.43 6.30
N LEU A 81 -18.02 6.38 7.10
CA LEU A 81 -19.21 7.13 6.71
C LEU A 81 -18.87 8.03 5.50
N PRO A 82 -19.71 8.06 4.46
CA PRO A 82 -19.57 9.08 3.42
C PRO A 82 -19.71 10.45 4.08
N TRP A 83 -18.73 11.32 3.87
CA TRP A 83 -18.83 12.71 4.32
C TRP A 83 -20.06 13.34 3.65
N LYS A 84 -21.09 13.64 4.43
CA LYS A 84 -22.07 14.64 4.04
C LYS A 84 -21.37 15.99 4.19
N THR A 85 -21.12 16.65 3.06
CA THR A 85 -20.44 17.96 2.98
C THR A 85 -21.29 19.14 3.46
N GLU A 86 -22.39 18.90 4.15
CA GLU A 86 -23.25 19.96 4.66
C GLU A 86 -23.46 19.75 6.15
N GLU A 87 -23.21 20.83 6.88
CA GLU A 87 -23.41 21.05 8.31
C GLU A 87 -22.17 20.90 9.22
N ILE A 88 -21.85 22.04 9.84
CA ILE A 88 -21.05 22.30 11.06
C ILE A 88 -19.53 22.47 10.86
N PHE A 89 -19.13 23.65 10.38
CA PHE A 89 -17.95 24.33 10.92
C PHE A 89 -18.41 25.27 12.05
N PRO A 90 -18.10 25.01 13.33
CA PRO A 90 -18.22 26.04 14.34
C PRO A 90 -17.10 27.05 14.13
N ASN A 91 -17.46 28.30 13.84
CA ASN A 91 -16.60 29.48 13.67
C ASN A 91 -15.84 29.90 14.96
N SER A 92 -15.28 28.97 15.73
CA SER A 92 -14.59 29.30 16.99
C SER A 92 -13.32 28.47 17.17
N CYS A 93 -12.27 28.81 16.42
CA CYS A 93 -10.92 28.40 16.77
C CYS A 93 -9.88 29.39 16.22
N THR A 94 -10.02 30.67 16.54
CA THR A 94 -8.99 31.71 16.34
C THR A 94 -8.11 31.83 17.58
N LYS A 95 -7.30 30.80 17.84
CA LYS A 95 -6.06 30.98 18.59
C LYS A 95 -4.93 30.49 17.70
N GLU A 96 -4.28 31.44 17.04
CA GLU A 96 -3.04 31.18 16.31
C GLU A 96 -2.01 30.60 17.29
N PRO A 97 -1.40 29.44 16.99
CA PRO A 97 -0.12 29.15 17.61
C PRO A 97 0.86 30.17 17.06
N LEU A 98 1.24 31.15 17.88
CA LEU A 98 2.37 32.04 17.62
C LEU A 98 3.57 31.15 17.26
N TYR A 99 3.93 31.16 15.97
CA TYR A 99 5.09 30.45 15.45
C TYR A 99 6.34 31.20 15.95
N THR A 100 6.73 30.93 17.19
CA THR A 100 8.00 31.43 17.71
C THR A 100 9.09 30.75 16.88
N PRO A 101 9.98 31.50 16.20
CA PRO A 101 11.07 30.91 15.43
C PRO A 101 11.83 29.98 16.37
N LEU A 102 11.79 28.68 16.10
CA LEU A 102 12.48 27.73 16.94
C LEU A 102 13.98 28.04 16.82
N ALA A 103 14.62 28.40 17.93
CA ALA A 103 16.05 28.59 17.97
C ALA A 103 16.71 27.25 17.59
N LEU A 104 17.27 27.20 16.38
CA LEU A 104 17.97 26.02 15.91
C LEU A 104 19.27 25.91 16.71
N PRO A 105 19.57 24.75 17.31
CA PRO A 105 20.81 24.58 18.06
C PRO A 105 21.99 24.70 17.09
N SER A 106 22.97 25.52 17.46
CA SER A 106 24.25 25.62 16.78
C SER A 106 25.00 24.29 16.80
N VAL A 107 25.96 24.11 15.88
CA VAL A 107 26.86 22.93 15.89
C VAL A 107 27.57 22.79 17.25
N ALA A 108 27.97 23.91 17.84
CA ALA A 108 28.61 23.92 19.15
C ALA A 108 27.67 23.40 20.25
N GLU A 109 26.39 23.78 20.24
CA GLU A 109 25.39 23.27 21.19
C GLU A 109 25.09 21.79 20.97
N LEU A 110 24.93 21.36 19.71
CA LEU A 110 24.71 19.94 19.38
C LEU A 110 25.89 19.08 19.83
N SER A 111 27.13 19.59 19.73
CA SER A 111 28.34 18.85 20.10
C SER A 111 28.51 18.59 21.60
N LYS A 112 27.68 19.22 22.45
CA LYS A 112 27.67 19.06 23.91
C LYS A 112 26.60 18.08 24.40
N LEU A 113 25.70 17.65 23.51
CA LEU A 113 24.59 16.76 23.85
C LEU A 113 24.98 15.30 23.60
N ASP A 114 24.40 14.40 24.38
CA ASP A 114 24.44 12.96 24.07
C ASP A 114 23.61 12.63 22.81
N HIS A 115 23.78 11.42 22.29
CA HIS A 115 23.10 10.98 21.06
C HIS A 115 21.56 10.96 21.17
N GLU A 116 21.01 10.63 22.33
CA GLU A 116 19.56 10.57 22.54
C GLU A 116 18.94 11.98 22.56
N SER A 117 19.60 12.90 23.26
CA SER A 117 19.28 14.33 23.29
C SER A 117 19.34 14.94 21.89
N ILE A 118 20.37 14.60 21.10
CA ILE A 118 20.46 15.02 19.68
C ILE A 118 19.28 14.45 18.88
N PHE A 119 18.99 13.15 19.02
CA PHE A 119 17.88 12.52 18.31
C PHE A 119 16.54 13.19 18.62
N ASN A 120 16.23 13.42 19.90
CA ASN A 120 14.97 14.02 20.32
C ASN A 120 14.84 15.47 19.84
N LYS A 121 15.92 16.26 19.87
CA LYS A 121 15.91 17.62 19.30
C LYS A 121 15.71 17.60 17.79
N VAL A 122 16.43 16.75 17.05
CA VAL A 122 16.27 16.64 15.59
C VAL A 122 14.88 16.14 15.24
N LYS A 123 14.36 15.14 15.95
CA LYS A 123 12.98 14.65 15.78
C LYS A 123 11.99 15.77 15.97
N TYR A 124 12.10 16.54 17.05
CA TYR A 124 11.22 17.67 17.32
C TYR A 124 11.29 18.72 16.20
N VAL A 125 12.51 19.18 15.84
CA VAL A 125 12.68 20.17 14.77
C VAL A 125 12.13 19.63 13.44
N LEU A 126 12.41 18.38 13.10
CA LEU A 126 11.88 17.74 11.91
C LEU A 126 10.35 17.65 11.95
N GLU A 127 9.73 17.30 13.08
CA GLU A 127 8.27 17.26 13.22
C GLU A 127 7.64 18.65 13.05
N GLN A 128 8.30 19.73 13.53
CA GLN A 128 7.89 21.11 13.29
C GLN A 128 8.11 21.57 11.83
N HIS A 129 9.05 20.94 11.11
CA HIS A 129 9.31 21.17 9.69
C HIS A 129 8.57 20.18 8.79
N LYS A 130 7.76 19.28 9.35
CA LYS A 130 6.91 18.38 8.56
C LYS A 130 6.03 19.29 7.72
N PRO A 131 6.15 19.24 6.39
CA PRO A 131 5.43 20.18 5.57
C PRO A 131 3.94 20.02 5.83
N LEU A 132 3.27 21.15 6.02
CA LEU A 132 1.83 21.21 5.86
C LEU A 132 1.58 20.83 4.40
N VAL A 133 1.33 19.55 4.15
CA VAL A 133 0.97 19.07 2.83
C VAL A 133 -0.40 19.66 2.55
N LEU A 134 -0.48 20.54 1.56
CA LEU A 134 -1.76 20.96 1.01
C LEU A 134 -2.51 19.70 0.63
N ASP A 135 -3.70 19.50 1.19
CA ASP A 135 -4.50 18.35 0.87
C ASP A 135 -4.75 18.32 -0.64
N TYR A 136 -4.41 17.21 -1.27
CA TYR A 136 -4.55 17.06 -2.72
C TYR A 136 -6.01 17.14 -3.17
N SER A 137 -6.95 16.84 -2.27
CA SER A 137 -8.39 16.95 -2.51
C SER A 137 -8.91 18.39 -2.52
N TRP A 138 -8.15 19.37 -2.00
CA TRP A 138 -8.55 20.77 -2.02
C TRP A 138 -8.56 21.32 -3.46
N SER A 139 -9.59 22.08 -3.77
CA SER A 139 -9.65 22.93 -4.96
C SER A 139 -8.50 23.93 -4.98
N MET A 140 -8.17 24.45 -6.17
CA MET A 140 -7.10 25.46 -6.28
C MET A 140 -7.40 26.71 -5.45
N LYS A 141 -8.68 27.08 -5.33
CA LYS A 141 -9.13 28.20 -4.50
C LYS A 141 -8.86 27.94 -3.01
N GLU A 142 -9.23 26.77 -2.49
CA GLU A 142 -8.96 26.39 -1.09
C GLU A 142 -7.47 26.33 -0.79
N LYS A 143 -6.66 25.82 -1.73
CA LYS A 143 -5.19 25.84 -1.61
C LYS A 143 -4.67 27.28 -1.52
N LEU A 144 -5.15 28.18 -2.38
CA LEU A 144 -4.74 29.58 -2.38
C LEU A 144 -5.20 30.33 -1.13
N ASP A 145 -6.43 30.11 -0.67
CA ASP A 145 -6.98 30.75 0.52
C ASP A 145 -6.27 30.26 1.79
N PHE A 146 -5.94 28.97 1.87
CA PHE A 146 -5.07 28.45 2.92
C PHE A 146 -3.67 29.09 2.87
N LEU A 147 -3.03 29.15 1.70
CA LEU A 147 -1.71 29.77 1.57
C LEU A 147 -1.74 31.25 1.99
N ARG A 148 -2.77 31.99 1.60
CA ARG A 148 -3.00 33.39 2.01
C ARG A 148 -3.14 33.51 3.53
N SER A 149 -3.85 32.58 4.16
CA SER A 149 -4.05 32.56 5.63
C SER A 149 -2.76 32.31 6.44
N LYS A 150 -1.71 31.74 5.84
CA LYS A 150 -0.45 31.42 6.54
C LYS A 150 0.60 32.53 6.47
N GLY A 151 0.32 33.61 5.73
CA GLY A 151 1.28 34.68 5.47
C GLY A 151 2.38 34.29 4.46
N PRO A 152 3.09 35.28 3.88
CA PRO A 152 3.95 35.07 2.70
C PRO A 152 5.12 34.09 2.93
N ALA A 153 5.77 34.14 4.11
CA ALA A 153 6.92 33.29 4.43
C ALA A 153 6.53 31.82 4.57
N SER A 154 5.46 31.54 5.32
CA SER A 154 4.92 30.19 5.49
C SER A 154 4.36 29.64 4.17
N ALA A 155 3.66 30.46 3.40
CA ALA A 155 3.16 30.07 2.07
C ALA A 155 4.30 29.65 1.13
N ARG A 156 5.41 30.40 1.12
CA ARG A 156 6.60 30.06 0.32
C ARG A 156 7.21 28.71 0.73
N ASN A 157 7.28 28.43 2.03
CA ASN A 157 7.78 27.16 2.54
C ASN A 157 6.85 25.99 2.20
N ILE A 158 5.53 26.19 2.31
CA ILE A 158 4.50 25.21 1.94
C ILE A 158 4.59 24.89 0.44
N VAL A 159 4.63 25.92 -0.41
CA VAL A 159 4.73 25.75 -1.87
C VAL A 159 6.06 25.12 -2.26
N SER A 160 7.18 25.54 -1.68
CA SER A 160 8.50 24.96 -1.94
C SER A 160 8.53 23.48 -1.56
N SER A 161 7.99 23.13 -0.39
CA SER A 161 7.92 21.73 0.02
C SER A 161 6.92 20.91 -0.79
N HIS A 162 5.82 21.50 -1.24
CA HIS A 162 4.87 20.86 -2.16
C HIS A 162 5.52 20.62 -3.52
N LEU A 163 6.29 21.58 -4.03
CA LEU A 163 7.06 21.46 -5.27
C LEU A 163 8.17 20.41 -5.16
N MET A 164 8.84 20.27 -4.01
CA MET A 164 9.79 19.18 -3.78
C MET A 164 9.09 17.81 -3.80
N HIS A 165 7.88 17.73 -3.24
CA HIS A 165 7.06 16.52 -3.33
C HIS A 165 6.63 16.21 -4.77
N VAL A 166 6.21 17.23 -5.54
CA VAL A 166 5.79 17.12 -6.95
C VAL A 166 6.96 16.78 -7.89
N ARG A 167 8.18 17.26 -7.61
CA ARG A 167 9.39 16.98 -8.41
C ARG A 167 9.92 15.55 -8.28
N GLY A 168 9.24 14.67 -7.55
CA GLY A 168 9.67 13.27 -7.43
C GLY A 168 10.92 13.09 -6.55
N GLU A 169 11.39 14.13 -5.88
CA GLU A 169 12.28 14.05 -4.71
C GLU A 169 11.47 13.57 -3.48
N ALA A 170 10.55 12.63 -3.72
CA ALA A 170 9.53 12.20 -2.80
C ALA A 170 10.19 11.90 -1.45
N VAL A 171 9.80 12.69 -0.47
CA VAL A 171 9.94 12.39 0.95
C VAL A 171 9.39 10.99 1.13
N LYS A 172 10.27 9.98 1.12
CA LYS A 172 9.98 8.73 1.81
C LYS A 172 9.59 9.14 3.21
N ASP A 173 8.46 8.58 3.67
CA ASP A 173 7.85 8.83 4.96
C ASP A 173 8.84 9.36 6.01
N TRP A 174 8.48 10.43 6.72
CA TRP A 174 9.31 11.06 7.74
C TRP A 174 9.94 10.05 8.71
N SER A 175 9.24 8.95 8.95
CA SER A 175 9.73 7.77 9.69
C SER A 175 11.05 7.20 9.12
N SER A 176 11.19 7.14 7.80
CA SER A 176 12.39 6.69 7.08
C SER A 176 13.58 7.63 7.30
N TYR A 177 13.35 8.95 7.35
CA TYR A 177 14.41 9.91 7.66
C TYR A 177 14.88 9.78 9.11
N LEU A 178 13.93 9.68 10.05
CA LEU A 178 14.25 9.46 11.46
C LEU A 178 14.97 8.13 11.69
N SER A 179 14.55 7.06 11.01
CA SER A 179 15.20 5.75 11.07
C SER A 179 16.64 5.82 10.53
N ALA A 180 16.85 6.47 9.38
CA ALA A 180 18.18 6.64 8.81
C ALA A 180 19.09 7.51 9.70
N PHE A 181 18.54 8.55 10.33
CA PHE A 181 19.29 9.41 11.25
C PHE A 181 19.64 8.68 12.55
N ARG A 182 18.71 7.93 13.15
CA ARG A 182 18.99 7.09 14.32
C ARG A 182 20.09 6.07 14.04
N SER A 183 20.02 5.41 12.88
CA SER A 183 21.05 4.48 12.43
C SER A 183 22.43 5.16 12.28
N TYR A 184 22.47 6.42 11.85
CA TYR A 184 23.71 7.20 11.77
C TYR A 184 24.26 7.58 13.14
N LEU A 185 23.41 7.97 14.09
CA LEU A 185 23.84 8.25 15.47
C LEU A 185 24.44 7.02 16.13
N ASN A 186 23.83 5.84 15.92
CA ASN A 186 24.38 4.59 16.42
C ASN A 186 25.75 4.28 15.80
N PHE A 187 25.93 4.53 14.50
CA PHE A 187 27.24 4.40 13.86
C PHE A 187 28.28 5.33 14.50
N CYS A 188 27.95 6.60 14.71
CA CYS A 188 28.81 7.57 15.40
C CYS A 188 29.19 7.13 16.82
N ALA A 189 28.23 6.57 17.56
CA ALA A 189 28.49 5.99 18.88
C ALA A 189 29.49 4.83 18.83
N VAL A 190 29.35 3.93 17.86
CA VAL A 190 30.26 2.78 17.70
C VAL A 190 31.68 3.21 17.37
N ILE A 191 31.86 4.23 16.53
CA ILE A 191 33.20 4.77 16.20
C ILE A 191 33.71 5.80 17.22
N ASN A 192 32.97 6.02 18.32
CA ASN A 192 33.26 7.01 19.36
C ASN A 192 33.54 8.43 18.79
N ASP A 193 32.75 8.86 17.81
CA ASP A 193 32.87 10.18 17.18
C ASP A 193 31.55 10.97 17.31
N LYS A 194 31.65 12.29 17.28
CA LYS A 194 30.48 13.18 17.30
C LYS A 194 29.74 13.12 15.96
N PRO A 195 28.39 13.20 15.96
CA PRO A 195 27.59 13.15 14.74
C PRO A 195 27.68 14.40 13.86
N PHE A 196 28.10 15.53 14.43
CA PHE A 196 28.23 16.81 13.72
C PHE A 196 29.59 17.46 13.96
N PRO A 197 30.16 18.16 12.97
CA PRO A 197 29.71 18.22 11.56
C PRO A 197 29.86 16.87 10.84
N ILE A 198 29.01 16.63 9.83
CA ILE A 198 29.08 15.40 9.02
C ILE A 198 30.27 15.51 8.08
N SER A 199 31.36 14.78 8.33
CA SER A 199 32.51 14.74 7.42
C SER A 199 32.30 13.75 6.29
N VAL A 200 33.01 13.94 5.16
CA VAL A 200 33.00 13.00 4.02
C VAL A 200 33.41 11.61 4.48
N SER A 201 34.50 11.49 5.26
CA SER A 201 35.00 10.20 5.75
C SER A 201 33.96 9.46 6.60
N LYS A 202 33.33 10.14 7.57
CA LYS A 202 32.26 9.57 8.39
C LYS A 202 31.09 9.08 7.56
N LEU A 203 30.62 9.93 6.64
CA LEU A 203 29.46 9.60 5.82
C LEU A 203 29.76 8.45 4.86
N SER A 204 30.94 8.43 4.25
CA SER A 204 31.42 7.34 3.40
C SER A 204 31.50 6.02 4.18
N GLY A 205 32.09 6.03 5.37
CA GLY A 205 32.15 4.86 6.26
C GLY A 205 30.76 4.35 6.63
N TYR A 206 29.86 5.25 7.05
CA TYR A 206 28.48 4.92 7.36
C TYR A 206 27.73 4.33 6.16
N LEU A 207 27.80 4.97 4.99
CA LEU A 207 27.12 4.51 3.79
C LEU A 207 27.69 3.17 3.31
N ALA A 208 28.99 2.93 3.45
CA ALA A 208 29.61 1.64 3.10
C ALA A 208 29.08 0.47 3.95
N LEU A 209 28.60 0.73 5.17
CA LEU A 209 27.91 -0.28 6.00
C LEU A 209 26.51 -0.62 5.48
N THR A 210 25.93 0.20 4.60
CA THR A 210 24.66 -0.14 3.98
C THR A 210 24.89 -1.22 2.91
N ARG A 211 24.21 -2.36 3.06
CA ARG A 211 24.32 -3.48 2.12
C ARG A 211 23.69 -3.20 0.75
N MET A 212 22.93 -2.12 0.62
CA MET A 212 22.13 -1.82 -0.57
C MET A 212 22.26 -0.35 -0.95
N ASP A 213 22.59 -0.09 -2.20
CA ASP A 213 22.73 1.24 -2.81
C ASP A 213 21.45 2.07 -2.68
N SER A 214 20.28 1.42 -2.81
CA SER A 214 19.00 2.06 -2.58
C SER A 214 18.84 2.55 -1.13
N THR A 215 19.26 1.77 -0.14
CA THR A 215 19.30 2.18 1.27
C THR A 215 20.33 3.27 1.50
N ALA A 216 21.53 3.14 0.93
CA ALA A 216 22.59 4.15 0.98
C ALA A 216 22.08 5.52 0.49
N ASN A 217 21.37 5.53 -0.65
CA ASN A 217 20.80 6.75 -1.21
C ASN A 217 19.72 7.35 -0.31
N VAL A 218 18.84 6.53 0.28
CA VAL A 218 17.84 7.01 1.24
C VAL A 218 18.51 7.63 2.45
N HIS A 219 19.51 6.97 3.02
CA HIS A 219 20.24 7.45 4.19
C HIS A 219 20.99 8.74 3.89
N LYS A 220 21.67 8.82 2.74
CA LYS A 220 22.32 10.04 2.27
C LYS A 220 21.33 11.21 2.15
N CYS A 221 20.18 10.99 1.51
CA CYS A 221 19.15 12.02 1.37
C CYS A 221 18.55 12.45 2.72
N ALA A 222 18.31 11.49 3.62
CA ALA A 222 17.82 11.76 4.97
C ALA A 222 18.82 12.63 5.76
N LEU A 223 20.10 12.28 5.73
CA LEU A 223 21.15 13.03 6.42
C LEU A 223 21.36 14.41 5.81
N LYS A 224 21.29 14.54 4.48
CA LYS A 224 21.29 15.84 3.82
C LYS A 224 20.14 16.71 4.32
N LYS A 225 18.94 16.14 4.45
CA LYS A 225 17.77 16.87 4.93
C LYS A 225 17.92 17.28 6.39
N VAL A 226 18.44 16.40 7.24
CA VAL A 226 18.76 16.72 8.64
C VAL A 226 19.77 17.88 8.69
N SER A 227 20.82 17.83 7.88
CA SER A 227 21.82 18.90 7.80
C SER A 227 21.23 20.24 7.38
N GLU A 228 20.38 20.24 6.35
CA GLU A 228 19.67 21.44 5.89
C GLU A 228 18.79 22.04 7.00
N VAL A 229 18.03 21.21 7.71
CA VAL A 229 17.12 21.63 8.78
C VAL A 229 17.88 22.20 9.98
N LEU A 230 19.03 21.62 10.31
CA LEU A 230 19.90 22.10 11.39
C LEU A 230 20.83 23.24 10.94
N LYS A 231 20.81 23.63 9.66
CA LYS A 231 21.73 24.60 9.06
C LYS A 231 23.20 24.25 9.28
N VAL A 232 23.54 22.96 9.23
CA VAL A 232 24.92 22.47 9.33
C VAL A 232 25.44 22.09 7.95
N PRO A 233 26.74 22.30 7.65
CA PRO A 233 27.30 21.92 6.36
C PRO A 233 27.10 20.42 6.07
N PHE A 234 26.72 20.10 4.83
CA PHE A 234 26.67 18.73 4.33
C PHE A 234 27.80 18.54 3.29
N PRO A 235 28.57 17.44 3.36
CA PRO A 235 29.72 17.23 2.49
C PRO A 235 29.34 17.12 1.01
N SER A 236 30.28 17.46 0.13
CA SER A 236 30.10 17.41 -1.33
C SER A 236 29.74 16.01 -1.82
N VAL A 237 28.94 15.98 -2.88
CA VAL A 237 28.34 14.76 -3.44
C VAL A 237 29.31 13.87 -4.26
N PRO A 238 30.39 14.35 -4.92
CA PRO A 238 31.20 13.51 -5.82
C PRO A 238 31.80 12.27 -5.15
N GLU A 239 32.41 12.43 -3.97
CA GLU A 239 33.08 11.35 -3.23
C GLU A 239 32.08 10.27 -2.78
N LEU A 240 30.85 10.66 -2.46
CA LEU A 240 29.80 9.72 -2.07
C LEU A 240 29.29 8.88 -3.25
N ARG A 241 29.46 9.36 -4.50
CA ARG A 241 29.08 8.58 -5.69
C ARG A 241 29.98 7.36 -5.86
N SER A 242 31.28 7.47 -5.59
CA SER A 242 32.20 6.34 -5.70
C SER A 242 31.88 5.26 -4.68
N VAL A 243 31.56 5.64 -3.44
CA VAL A 243 31.11 4.71 -2.38
C VAL A 243 29.84 3.99 -2.79
N ILE A 244 28.81 4.71 -3.23
CA ILE A 244 27.54 4.10 -3.66
C ILE A 244 27.74 3.22 -4.90
N ALA A 245 28.60 3.62 -5.84
CA ALA A 245 28.96 2.80 -6.99
C ALA A 245 29.75 1.54 -6.58
N GLY A 246 30.57 1.62 -5.53
CA GLY A 246 31.27 0.49 -4.92
C GLY A 246 30.29 -0.48 -4.26
N ILE A 247 29.35 0.02 -3.46
CA ILE A 247 28.26 -0.77 -2.87
C ILE A 247 27.45 -1.47 -3.97
N ARG A 248 27.14 -0.77 -5.06
CA ARG A 248 26.42 -1.36 -6.20
C ARG A 248 27.23 -2.47 -6.90
N ARG A 249 28.55 -2.31 -7.03
CA ARG A 249 29.44 -3.32 -7.63
C ARG A 249 29.64 -4.54 -6.73
N ASN A 250 29.71 -4.34 -5.42
CA ASN A 250 29.91 -5.39 -4.42
C ASN A 250 28.60 -6.03 -3.94
N GLN A 251 27.45 -5.47 -4.33
CA GLN A 251 26.19 -6.11 -4.06
C GLN A 251 26.19 -7.46 -4.78
N PRO A 252 25.94 -8.58 -4.08
CA PRO A 252 25.64 -9.82 -4.76
C PRO A 252 24.49 -9.49 -5.71
N MET A 253 24.66 -9.82 -6.99
CA MET A 253 23.67 -9.57 -8.03
C MET A 253 22.34 -10.04 -7.45
N ARG A 254 21.47 -9.08 -7.08
CA ARG A 254 20.28 -9.37 -6.27
C ARG A 254 19.60 -10.50 -7.00
N ARG A 255 19.49 -11.68 -6.37
CA ARG A 255 18.63 -12.74 -6.91
C ARG A 255 17.28 -12.09 -7.05
N SER A 256 16.98 -11.76 -8.29
CA SER A 256 15.76 -11.07 -8.62
C SER A 256 14.68 -12.04 -8.17
N LYS A 257 13.78 -11.60 -7.27
CA LYS A 257 12.69 -12.47 -6.81
C LYS A 257 12.07 -13.17 -8.02
N ASP A 258 11.91 -14.47 -7.95
CA ASP A 258 11.50 -15.27 -9.10
C ASP A 258 10.07 -14.87 -9.51
N PRO A 259 9.75 -14.82 -10.80
CA PRO A 259 8.39 -14.56 -11.25
C PRO A 259 7.47 -15.70 -10.83
N VAL A 260 6.27 -15.39 -10.33
CA VAL A 260 5.23 -16.41 -10.12
C VAL A 260 4.75 -16.88 -11.50
N SER A 261 4.98 -18.15 -11.81
CA SER A 261 4.51 -18.76 -13.06
C SER A 261 2.97 -18.89 -13.06
N PRO A 262 2.34 -18.97 -14.25
CA PRO A 262 0.90 -19.23 -14.33
C PRO A 262 0.49 -20.54 -13.63
N SER A 263 1.32 -21.59 -13.73
CA SER A 263 1.05 -22.88 -13.08
C SER A 263 1.10 -22.76 -11.56
N PHE A 264 2.08 -22.07 -11.00
CA PHE A 264 2.17 -21.84 -9.56
C PHE A 264 1.00 -20.96 -9.07
N LEU A 265 0.65 -19.91 -9.81
CA LEU A 265 -0.52 -19.08 -9.48
C LEU A 265 -1.82 -19.89 -9.47
N ASN A 266 -2.01 -20.80 -10.44
CA ASN A 266 -3.17 -21.69 -10.47
C ASN A 266 -3.23 -22.62 -9.25
N LYS A 267 -2.09 -23.15 -8.79
CA LYS A 267 -2.03 -23.95 -7.55
C LYS A 267 -2.49 -23.12 -6.35
N ILE A 268 -1.97 -21.90 -6.20
CA ILE A 268 -2.39 -20.98 -5.12
C ILE A 268 -3.89 -20.71 -5.17
N ILE A 269 -4.44 -20.34 -6.34
CA ILE A 269 -5.86 -19.99 -6.47
C ILE A 269 -6.76 -21.22 -6.22
N GLY A 270 -6.29 -22.42 -6.57
CA GLY A 270 -6.98 -23.67 -6.30
C GLY A 270 -6.82 -24.19 -4.86
N ASP A 271 -5.95 -23.60 -4.05
CA ASP A 271 -5.68 -24.07 -2.69
C ASP A 271 -6.77 -23.62 -1.72
N SER A 272 -7.66 -24.52 -1.33
CA SER A 272 -8.71 -24.25 -0.35
C SER A 272 -8.18 -23.90 1.04
N THR A 273 -6.91 -24.19 1.36
CA THR A 273 -6.32 -23.86 2.65
C THR A 273 -5.86 -22.40 2.72
N ILE A 274 -5.74 -21.70 1.58
CA ILE A 274 -5.44 -20.27 1.53
C ILE A 274 -6.76 -19.48 1.58
N CYS A 275 -6.79 -18.41 2.36
CA CYS A 275 -7.95 -17.52 2.45
C CYS A 275 -8.39 -17.03 1.05
N ASP A 276 -9.70 -17.02 0.77
CA ASP A 276 -10.28 -16.58 -0.51
C ASP A 276 -9.80 -15.18 -0.90
N ASP A 277 -9.72 -14.26 0.07
CA ASP A 277 -9.28 -12.88 -0.15
C ASP A 277 -7.83 -12.81 -0.61
N VAL A 278 -6.94 -13.63 -0.02
CA VAL A 278 -5.52 -13.70 -0.42
C VAL A 278 -5.39 -14.27 -1.82
N ARG A 279 -6.12 -15.36 -2.12
CA ARG A 279 -6.14 -15.97 -3.45
C ARG A 279 -6.60 -14.96 -4.50
N MET A 280 -7.68 -14.24 -4.23
CA MET A 280 -8.21 -13.23 -5.13
C MET A 280 -7.27 -12.04 -5.29
N LEU A 281 -6.68 -11.54 -4.20
CA LEU A 281 -5.70 -10.46 -4.23
C LEU A 281 -4.49 -10.84 -5.07
N PHE A 282 -3.98 -12.07 -4.97
CA PHE A 282 -2.84 -12.52 -5.77
C PHE A 282 -3.18 -12.60 -7.24
N ALA A 283 -4.36 -13.13 -7.56
CA ALA A 283 -4.85 -13.17 -8.93
C ALA A 283 -4.98 -11.75 -9.52
N VAL A 284 -5.65 -10.83 -8.82
CA VAL A 284 -5.81 -9.43 -9.25
C VAL A 284 -4.47 -8.72 -9.38
N ALA A 285 -3.56 -8.90 -8.41
CA ALA A 285 -2.24 -8.29 -8.46
C ALA A 285 -1.40 -8.77 -9.64
N TRP A 286 -1.53 -10.06 -10.00
CA TRP A 286 -0.88 -10.62 -11.17
C TRP A 286 -1.50 -10.09 -12.47
N MET A 287 -2.83 -10.09 -12.61
CA MET A 287 -3.52 -9.65 -13.83
C MET A 287 -3.37 -8.16 -14.13
N PHE A 288 -3.43 -7.32 -13.10
CA PHE A 288 -3.35 -5.86 -13.20
C PHE A 288 -1.95 -5.32 -12.92
N LEU A 289 -0.96 -6.19 -12.69
CA LEU A 289 0.42 -5.82 -12.38
C LEU A 289 0.51 -4.86 -11.20
N LEU A 290 -0.21 -5.16 -10.11
CA LEU A 290 -0.30 -4.33 -8.91
C LEU A 290 0.86 -4.60 -7.94
N ARG A 291 1.22 -3.58 -7.17
CA ARG A 291 1.96 -3.74 -5.91
C ARG A 291 0.96 -4.12 -4.83
N VAL A 292 1.05 -5.33 -4.29
CA VAL A 292 0.10 -5.85 -3.29
C VAL A 292 -0.14 -4.84 -2.15
N GLY A 293 0.91 -4.35 -1.49
CA GLY A 293 0.76 -3.44 -0.35
C GLY A 293 0.26 -2.04 -0.68
N ASP A 294 0.78 -1.43 -1.76
CA ASP A 294 0.50 -0.02 -2.08
C ASP A 294 -0.76 0.18 -2.94
N GLU A 295 -1.14 -0.84 -3.70
CA GLU A 295 -2.15 -0.71 -4.78
C GLU A 295 -3.25 -1.77 -4.68
N GLY A 296 -2.94 -2.99 -4.23
CA GLY A 296 -3.89 -4.10 -4.14
C GLY A 296 -4.73 -4.08 -2.86
N ILE A 297 -4.10 -4.09 -1.69
CA ILE A 297 -4.78 -4.07 -0.38
C ILE A 297 -5.70 -2.85 -0.22
N PRO A 298 -5.26 -1.60 -0.49
CA PRO A 298 -6.10 -0.42 -0.27
C PRO A 298 -7.12 -0.16 -1.40
N LEU A 299 -7.56 -1.20 -2.11
CA LEU A 299 -8.46 -1.09 -3.25
C LEU A 299 -9.91 -0.95 -2.78
N LEU A 300 -10.57 0.14 -3.17
CA LEU A 300 -11.97 0.40 -2.86
C LEU A 300 -12.90 -0.02 -4.00
N LYS A 301 -14.07 -0.57 -3.67
CA LYS A 301 -15.14 -0.73 -4.67
C LYS A 301 -15.81 0.61 -4.97
N VAL A 302 -16.14 0.85 -6.23
CA VAL A 302 -16.86 2.05 -6.69
C VAL A 302 -18.10 1.61 -7.44
N LYS A 303 -19.14 2.45 -7.47
CA LYS A 303 -20.43 2.06 -8.04
C LYS A 303 -20.38 1.85 -9.56
N ASP A 304 -19.85 2.83 -10.28
CA ASP A 304 -19.89 2.88 -11.75
C ASP A 304 -18.83 3.84 -12.32
N GLU A 305 -18.66 3.80 -13.65
CA GLU A 305 -17.74 4.70 -14.37
C GLU A 305 -18.17 6.17 -14.26
N LYS A 306 -19.45 6.50 -14.06
CA LYS A 306 -19.87 7.92 -13.90
C LYS A 306 -19.27 8.56 -12.65
N GLN A 307 -18.84 7.77 -11.67
CA GLN A 307 -18.07 8.24 -10.52
C GLN A 307 -16.57 8.49 -10.82
N LYS A 308 -16.08 8.20 -12.03
CA LYS A 308 -14.70 8.45 -12.49
C LYS A 308 -14.27 9.89 -12.23
N ASP A 309 -15.07 10.88 -12.61
CA ASP A 309 -14.74 12.30 -12.43
C ASP A 309 -14.72 12.72 -10.95
N ARG A 310 -15.58 12.12 -10.13
CA ARG A 310 -15.57 12.35 -8.67
C ARG A 310 -14.34 11.70 -8.04
N MET A 311 -13.94 10.53 -8.51
CA MET A 311 -12.75 9.82 -8.07
C MET A 311 -11.44 10.50 -8.49
N VAL A 312 -11.40 11.10 -9.68
CA VAL A 312 -10.30 11.99 -10.11
C VAL A 312 -10.09 13.10 -9.09
N LYS A 313 -11.18 13.68 -8.57
CA LYS A 313 -11.11 14.75 -7.56
C LYS A 313 -10.67 14.24 -6.18
N LEU A 314 -10.98 12.99 -5.84
CA LEU A 314 -10.74 12.46 -4.48
C LEU A 314 -9.28 12.06 -4.22
N ASN A 315 -8.47 11.72 -5.23
CA ASN A 315 -7.00 11.47 -5.18
C ASN A 315 -6.43 10.68 -3.98
N SER A 316 -7.26 9.95 -3.25
CA SER A 316 -6.92 9.45 -1.93
C SER A 316 -6.70 7.94 -1.89
N HIS A 317 -7.30 7.19 -2.83
CA HIS A 317 -7.29 5.73 -2.82
C HIS A 317 -7.24 5.12 -4.22
N SER A 318 -6.75 3.88 -4.29
CA SER A 318 -6.95 3.03 -5.47
C SER A 318 -8.38 2.51 -5.45
N ALA A 319 -8.97 2.34 -6.61
CA ALA A 319 -10.38 2.02 -6.75
C ALA A 319 -10.62 1.07 -7.91
N VAL A 320 -11.70 0.29 -7.83
CA VAL A 320 -12.14 -0.61 -8.89
C VAL A 320 -13.63 -0.43 -9.19
N PHE A 321 -13.95 -0.51 -10.47
CA PHE A 321 -15.30 -0.56 -11.01
C PHE A 321 -15.30 -1.47 -12.24
N ALA A 322 -16.49 -1.81 -12.73
CA ALA A 322 -16.62 -2.45 -14.03
C ALA A 322 -17.39 -1.58 -15.03
N ASP A 323 -17.04 -1.78 -16.29
CA ASP A 323 -17.84 -1.42 -17.45
C ASP A 323 -18.61 -2.68 -17.85
N ASP A 324 -19.91 -2.71 -17.51
CA ASP A 324 -20.77 -3.87 -17.76
C ASP A 324 -21.09 -4.06 -19.25
N ASP A 325 -21.07 -2.98 -20.05
CA ASP A 325 -21.34 -3.03 -21.48
C ASP A 325 -20.18 -3.68 -22.25
N ARG A 326 -18.94 -3.38 -21.84
CA ARG A 326 -17.72 -3.96 -22.42
C ARG A 326 -17.22 -5.21 -21.69
N GLU A 327 -17.86 -5.57 -20.58
CA GLU A 327 -17.40 -6.59 -19.65
C GLU A 327 -15.93 -6.41 -19.24
N GLU A 328 -15.56 -5.20 -18.87
CA GLU A 328 -14.21 -4.87 -18.43
C GLU A 328 -14.19 -4.48 -16.95
N VAL A 329 -13.11 -4.82 -16.28
CA VAL A 329 -12.81 -4.28 -14.95
C VAL A 329 -11.75 -3.22 -15.09
N CYS A 330 -12.01 -2.07 -14.48
CA CYS A 330 -11.11 -0.93 -14.46
C CYS A 330 -10.60 -0.71 -13.04
N ILE A 331 -9.28 -0.64 -12.88
CA ILE A 331 -8.63 -0.21 -11.65
C ILE A 331 -8.05 1.18 -11.86
N ARG A 332 -8.54 2.15 -11.10
CA ARG A 332 -7.90 3.46 -10.90
C ARG A 332 -6.86 3.32 -9.79
N LEU A 333 -5.61 3.60 -10.10
CA LEU A 333 -4.53 3.67 -9.12
C LEU A 333 -4.47 5.06 -8.50
N LYS A 334 -4.26 5.14 -7.18
CA LYS A 334 -4.07 6.42 -6.47
C LYS A 334 -2.92 7.22 -7.06
N SER A 335 -1.76 6.58 -7.14
CA SER A 335 -0.55 7.17 -7.69
C SER A 335 0.44 6.08 -8.08
N ARG A 336 1.27 6.39 -9.08
CA ARG A 336 2.49 5.64 -9.38
C ARG A 336 3.65 6.61 -9.50
N LYS A 337 4.87 6.08 -9.42
CA LYS A 337 6.11 6.87 -9.52
C LYS A 337 6.14 7.80 -10.75
N ASN A 338 5.44 7.41 -11.83
CA ASN A 338 5.43 8.14 -13.10
C ASN A 338 4.08 8.82 -13.41
N ALA A 339 3.07 8.68 -12.54
CA ALA A 339 1.73 9.23 -12.72
C ALA A 339 1.18 9.64 -11.35
N LEU A 340 1.42 10.91 -10.98
CA LEU A 340 1.02 11.45 -9.67
C LEU A 340 -0.49 11.66 -9.54
N GLU A 341 -1.18 11.93 -10.66
CA GLU A 341 -2.63 12.18 -10.71
C GLU A 341 -3.49 10.91 -10.71
N GLY A 342 -2.83 9.77 -10.50
CA GLY A 342 -3.42 8.45 -10.64
C GLY A 342 -3.50 8.02 -12.10
N ASP A 343 -3.87 6.75 -12.31
CA ASP A 343 -3.93 6.19 -13.64
C ASP A 343 -4.92 5.02 -13.72
N PHE A 344 -5.40 4.69 -14.92
CA PHE A 344 -6.41 3.66 -15.13
C PHE A 344 -5.81 2.43 -15.83
N ILE A 345 -6.17 1.25 -15.33
CA ILE A 345 -5.84 -0.05 -15.90
C ILE A 345 -7.13 -0.79 -16.22
N TYR A 346 -7.32 -1.13 -17.48
CA TYR A 346 -8.48 -1.86 -17.96
C TYR A 346 -8.11 -3.32 -18.24
N ARG A 347 -8.98 -4.26 -17.87
CA ARG A 347 -8.88 -5.68 -18.23
C ARG A 347 -10.24 -6.20 -18.63
N SER A 348 -10.34 -6.66 -19.87
CA SER A 348 -11.55 -7.28 -20.39
C SER A 348 -11.75 -8.68 -19.81
N CYS A 349 -12.99 -9.15 -19.89
CA CYS A 349 -13.37 -10.51 -19.59
C CYS A 349 -12.53 -11.52 -20.37
N THR A 350 -11.88 -12.44 -19.64
CA THR A 350 -11.09 -13.53 -20.25
C THR A 350 -11.94 -14.72 -20.70
N CYS A 351 -13.23 -14.76 -20.33
CA CYS A 351 -14.14 -15.86 -20.71
C CYS A 351 -14.64 -15.77 -22.17
N LYS A 352 -14.83 -14.54 -22.68
CA LYS A 352 -15.36 -14.31 -24.03
C LYS A 352 -14.30 -14.44 -25.12
N GLY A 353 -13.04 -14.18 -24.78
CA GLY A 353 -11.89 -14.44 -25.63
C GLY A 353 -11.52 -15.92 -25.63
N LYS A 354 -12.25 -16.74 -26.40
CA LYS A 354 -11.84 -18.10 -26.78
C LYS A 354 -10.58 -18.10 -27.65
N VAL A 355 -9.49 -17.45 -27.25
CA VAL A 355 -8.17 -17.88 -27.75
C VAL A 355 -7.77 -19.06 -26.86
N GLN A 356 -8.49 -20.17 -27.06
CA GLN A 356 -7.94 -21.48 -26.71
C GLN A 356 -6.78 -21.66 -27.69
N LYS A 357 -5.61 -21.09 -27.38
CA LYS A 357 -4.40 -21.51 -28.06
C LYS A 357 -4.24 -22.97 -27.67
N PHE A 358 -4.46 -23.84 -28.63
CA PHE A 358 -3.99 -25.20 -28.51
C PHE A 358 -2.51 -25.17 -28.88
N ASP A 359 -1.68 -25.93 -28.17
CA ASP A 359 -0.35 -26.22 -28.68
C ASP A 359 -0.48 -27.04 -29.96
N GLU A 360 0.64 -27.26 -30.63
CA GLU A 360 0.73 -28.07 -31.85
C GLU A 360 0.19 -29.50 -31.63
N LYS A 361 0.10 -29.96 -30.38
CA LYS A 361 -0.42 -31.27 -29.96
C LYS A 361 -1.93 -31.23 -29.61
N GLY A 362 -2.63 -30.14 -29.93
CA GLY A 362 -4.06 -30.01 -29.68
C GLY A 362 -4.41 -29.88 -28.19
N LYS A 363 -3.44 -29.64 -27.30
CA LYS A 363 -3.64 -29.47 -25.87
C LYS A 363 -3.81 -27.99 -25.54
N ARG A 364 -4.81 -27.69 -24.72
CA ARG A 364 -5.19 -26.32 -24.39
C ARG A 364 -4.05 -25.63 -23.61
N VAL A 365 -3.37 -24.67 -24.24
CA VAL A 365 -2.40 -23.76 -23.59
C VAL A 365 -3.22 -22.67 -22.89
N VAL A 366 -3.61 -22.98 -21.66
CA VAL A 366 -4.31 -22.04 -20.80
C VAL A 366 -3.32 -20.95 -20.37
N SER A 367 -3.37 -19.80 -21.04
CA SER A 367 -2.48 -18.66 -20.75
C SER A 367 -2.93 -17.82 -19.54
N TRP A 368 -4.17 -17.99 -19.07
CA TRP A 368 -4.74 -17.24 -17.94
C TRP A 368 -5.27 -18.19 -16.87
N PRO A 369 -5.18 -17.84 -15.56
CA PRO A 369 -5.73 -18.68 -14.52
C PRO A 369 -7.23 -18.88 -14.74
N ILE A 370 -7.67 -20.13 -14.93
CA ILE A 370 -9.05 -20.47 -15.32
C ILE A 370 -10.06 -19.92 -14.30
N HIS A 371 -9.63 -19.86 -13.03
CA HIS A 371 -10.44 -19.44 -11.90
C HIS A 371 -10.32 -17.95 -11.57
N ALA A 372 -9.69 -17.13 -12.43
CA ALA A 372 -9.49 -15.71 -12.15
C ALA A 372 -9.90 -14.79 -13.31
N CYS A 373 -11.11 -14.95 -13.86
CA CYS A 373 -11.61 -13.94 -14.79
C CYS A 373 -11.80 -12.59 -14.08
N PRO A 374 -11.20 -11.47 -14.57
CA PRO A 374 -11.38 -10.16 -13.97
C PRO A 374 -12.85 -9.78 -13.79
N TYR A 375 -13.67 -9.99 -14.83
CA TYR A 375 -15.06 -9.56 -14.83
C TYR A 375 -15.99 -10.56 -14.13
N HIS A 376 -16.06 -11.81 -14.61
CA HIS A 376 -17.03 -12.77 -14.08
C HIS A 376 -16.71 -13.28 -12.68
N VAL A 377 -15.43 -13.49 -12.34
CA VAL A 377 -15.05 -14.02 -11.03
C VAL A 377 -14.78 -12.87 -10.06
N PHE A 378 -13.81 -12.00 -10.37
CA PHE A 378 -13.44 -10.95 -9.42
C PHE A 378 -14.55 -9.91 -9.25
N TRP A 379 -15.13 -9.37 -10.33
CA TRP A 379 -16.16 -8.35 -10.19
C TRP A 379 -17.55 -8.92 -9.85
N LYS A 380 -18.08 -9.84 -10.66
CA LYS A 380 -19.48 -10.31 -10.52
C LYS A 380 -19.70 -11.30 -9.37
N VAL A 381 -18.67 -12.01 -8.92
CA VAL A 381 -18.78 -12.94 -7.78
C VAL A 381 -18.15 -12.34 -6.53
N PHE A 382 -16.85 -12.06 -6.56
CA PHE A 382 -16.10 -11.65 -5.36
C PHE A 382 -16.52 -10.25 -4.87
N CYS A 383 -16.61 -9.26 -5.76
CA CYS A 383 -17.00 -7.91 -5.38
C CYS A 383 -18.52 -7.71 -5.23
N LYS A 384 -19.36 -8.73 -5.46
CA LYS A 384 -20.81 -8.58 -5.61
C LYS A 384 -21.46 -7.91 -4.39
N ASP A 385 -21.15 -8.41 -3.20
CA ASP A 385 -21.84 -8.05 -1.96
C ASP A 385 -21.22 -6.83 -1.24
N LEU A 386 -20.15 -6.26 -1.81
CA LEU A 386 -19.51 -5.06 -1.29
C LEU A 386 -20.29 -3.81 -1.70
N LEU A 387 -20.40 -2.85 -0.79
CA LEU A 387 -20.97 -1.53 -1.06
C LEU A 387 -19.91 -0.60 -1.66
N PRO A 388 -20.30 0.39 -2.48
CA PRO A 388 -19.38 1.43 -2.93
C PRO A 388 -18.72 2.15 -1.74
N GLY A 389 -17.40 2.31 -1.80
CA GLY A 389 -16.56 2.89 -0.75
C GLY A 389 -15.98 1.88 0.24
N GLU A 390 -16.39 0.61 0.18
CA GLU A 390 -15.79 -0.44 1.01
C GLU A 390 -14.43 -0.89 0.43
N GLU A 391 -13.49 -1.16 1.33
CA GLU A 391 -12.23 -1.82 1.01
C GLU A 391 -12.51 -3.27 0.62
N ILE A 392 -11.87 -3.73 -0.46
CA ILE A 392 -12.09 -5.08 -1.01
C ILE A 392 -11.33 -6.15 -0.20
N PHE A 393 -10.23 -5.75 0.43
CA PHE A 393 -9.32 -6.63 1.17
C PHE A 393 -9.02 -6.04 2.56
N ASP A 394 -10.05 -5.61 3.28
CA ASP A 394 -9.95 -4.85 4.54
C ASP A 394 -9.31 -5.61 5.70
N GLU A 395 -9.38 -6.94 5.67
CA GLU A 395 -8.78 -7.84 6.67
C GLU A 395 -7.33 -8.24 6.36
N LEU A 396 -6.79 -7.83 5.20
CA LEU A 396 -5.44 -8.22 4.78
C LEU A 396 -4.38 -7.18 5.10
N ASP A 397 -3.22 -7.65 5.53
CA ASP A 397 -2.01 -6.84 5.61
C ASP A 397 -0.88 -7.40 4.71
N TYR A 398 0.10 -6.56 4.42
CA TYR A 398 1.20 -6.89 3.52
C TYR A 398 2.07 -8.04 4.05
N ALA A 399 2.32 -8.10 5.36
CA ALA A 399 3.20 -9.10 5.96
C ALA A 399 2.54 -10.48 5.90
N SER A 400 1.24 -10.55 6.19
CA SER A 400 0.44 -11.77 6.05
C SER A 400 0.44 -12.26 4.61
N CYS A 401 0.18 -11.39 3.63
CA CYS A 401 0.28 -11.75 2.21
C CYS A 401 1.68 -12.24 1.80
N LEU A 402 2.74 -11.62 2.33
CA LEU A 402 4.12 -12.05 2.07
C LEU A 402 4.44 -13.42 2.68
N HIS A 403 3.86 -13.72 3.84
CA HIS A 403 3.99 -15.02 4.48
C HIS A 403 3.29 -16.09 3.64
N GLU A 404 2.04 -15.85 3.25
CA GLU A 404 1.23 -16.78 2.45
C GLU A 404 1.90 -17.18 1.13
N VAL A 405 2.44 -16.22 0.36
CA VAL A 405 3.10 -16.56 -0.91
C VAL A 405 4.36 -17.41 -0.71
N LYS A 406 5.05 -17.24 0.41
CA LYS A 406 6.25 -18.05 0.74
C LYS A 406 5.87 -19.42 1.24
N ASP A 407 4.84 -19.52 2.07
CA ASP A 407 4.35 -20.80 2.58
C ASP A 407 3.81 -21.65 1.44
N ALA A 408 3.01 -21.06 0.53
CA ALA A 408 2.54 -21.74 -0.67
C ALA A 408 3.71 -22.22 -1.55
N ALA A 409 4.75 -21.40 -1.73
CA ALA A 409 5.94 -21.81 -2.50
C ALA A 409 6.64 -23.02 -1.85
N ALA A 410 6.81 -23.01 -0.54
CA ALA A 410 7.39 -24.14 0.19
C ALA A 410 6.51 -25.40 0.07
N ARG A 411 5.20 -25.26 0.27
CA ARG A 411 4.20 -26.33 0.19
C ARG A 411 4.18 -27.02 -1.18
N TYR A 412 4.34 -26.25 -2.25
CA TYR A 412 4.36 -26.77 -3.61
C TYR A 412 5.75 -27.10 -4.14
N ASN A 413 6.78 -27.08 -3.27
CA ASN A 413 8.19 -27.31 -3.63
C ASN A 413 8.67 -26.43 -4.79
N GLU A 414 8.15 -25.21 -4.89
CA GLU A 414 8.56 -24.23 -5.89
C GLU A 414 9.96 -23.72 -5.54
N LYS A 415 10.92 -23.95 -6.43
CA LYS A 415 12.29 -23.46 -6.25
C LYS A 415 12.32 -21.96 -6.55
N GLY A 416 12.87 -21.18 -5.63
CA GLY A 416 13.09 -19.76 -5.85
C GLY A 416 12.84 -18.90 -4.62
N GLU A 417 13.12 -17.62 -4.76
CA GLU A 417 12.79 -16.62 -3.76
C GLU A 417 11.54 -15.85 -4.18
N PHE A 418 10.40 -16.20 -3.58
CA PHE A 418 9.13 -15.53 -3.85
C PHE A 418 8.85 -14.38 -2.85
N GLY A 419 8.16 -13.37 -3.35
CA GLY A 419 7.55 -12.32 -2.54
C GLY A 419 6.38 -11.67 -3.28
N THR A 420 5.72 -10.69 -2.69
CA THR A 420 4.54 -10.05 -3.31
C THR A 420 4.84 -9.36 -4.65
N HIS A 421 6.09 -8.91 -4.87
CA HIS A 421 6.52 -8.40 -6.18
C HIS A 421 6.63 -9.50 -7.25
N SER A 422 6.82 -10.76 -6.87
CA SER A 422 6.88 -11.90 -7.78
C SER A 422 5.60 -12.09 -8.58
N LEU A 423 4.44 -11.71 -8.03
CA LEU A 423 3.15 -11.73 -8.74
C LEU A 423 3.17 -10.75 -9.92
N ARG A 424 3.58 -9.50 -9.67
CA ARG A 424 3.73 -8.49 -10.72
C ARG A 424 4.76 -8.89 -11.77
N LYS A 425 5.88 -9.51 -11.35
CA LYS A 425 6.87 -10.06 -12.28
C LYS A 425 6.28 -11.17 -13.14
N GLY A 426 5.58 -12.12 -12.50
CA GLY A 426 4.87 -13.20 -13.17
C GLY A 426 3.97 -12.70 -14.29
N GLY A 427 3.11 -11.72 -14.00
CA GLY A 427 2.22 -11.16 -15.02
C GLY A 427 2.98 -10.49 -16.16
N CYS A 428 4.09 -9.78 -15.88
CA CYS A 428 4.91 -9.18 -16.93
C CYS A 428 5.59 -10.24 -17.80
N SER A 429 6.20 -11.24 -17.17
CA SER A 429 6.84 -12.37 -17.85
C SER A 429 5.83 -13.11 -18.72
N THR A 430 4.59 -13.31 -18.26
CA THR A 430 3.56 -13.96 -19.07
C THR A 430 3.12 -13.14 -20.27
N ILE A 431 2.96 -11.81 -20.13
CA ILE A 431 2.69 -10.94 -21.29
C ILE A 431 3.82 -11.08 -22.31
N ALA A 432 5.08 -11.02 -21.88
CA ALA A 432 6.23 -11.15 -22.76
C ALA A 432 6.30 -12.52 -23.43
N PHE A 433 6.15 -13.60 -22.66
CA PHE A 433 6.14 -14.98 -23.15
C PHE A 433 5.02 -15.23 -24.17
N CYS A 434 3.87 -14.57 -24.01
CA CYS A 434 2.78 -14.63 -24.97
C CYS A 434 3.02 -13.78 -26.25
N GLY A 435 4.24 -13.27 -26.47
CA GLY A 435 4.60 -12.41 -27.61
C GLY A 435 4.17 -10.95 -27.46
N GLY A 436 3.82 -10.52 -26.25
CA GLY A 436 3.44 -9.14 -25.98
C GLY A 436 4.61 -8.18 -26.19
N SER A 437 4.40 -7.12 -26.97
CA SER A 437 5.42 -6.12 -27.21
C SER A 437 5.82 -5.37 -25.93
N LYS A 438 6.99 -4.71 -25.94
CA LYS A 438 7.39 -3.75 -24.89
C LYS A 438 6.27 -2.74 -24.61
N GLY A 439 5.61 -2.24 -25.64
CA GLY A 439 4.47 -1.33 -25.52
C GLY A 439 3.31 -1.93 -24.73
N ALA A 440 3.00 -3.20 -24.96
CA ALA A 440 1.95 -3.92 -24.22
C ALA A 440 2.29 -4.05 -22.73
N ILE A 441 3.54 -4.39 -22.38
CA ILE A 441 3.99 -4.49 -20.98
C ILE A 441 3.93 -3.12 -20.30
N LEU A 442 4.47 -2.09 -20.95
CA LEU A 442 4.43 -0.71 -20.48
C LEU A 442 3.00 -0.23 -20.25
N ALA A 443 2.09 -0.49 -21.20
CA ALA A 443 0.67 -0.14 -21.09
C ALA A 443 -0.02 -0.94 -19.96
N ALA A 444 0.22 -2.25 -19.88
CA ALA A 444 -0.39 -3.12 -18.89
C ALA A 444 -0.05 -2.72 -17.45
N GLY A 445 1.19 -2.29 -17.22
CA GLY A 445 1.66 -1.85 -15.91
C GLY A 445 1.85 -0.34 -15.80
N ARG A 446 1.26 0.45 -16.70
CA ARG A 446 1.28 1.93 -16.71
C ARG A 446 2.65 2.52 -16.33
N TRP A 447 3.69 2.00 -16.97
CA TRP A 447 5.04 2.54 -16.87
C TRP A 447 5.21 3.65 -17.91
N ALA A 448 6.00 4.68 -17.57
CA ALA A 448 6.35 5.70 -18.55
C ALA A 448 7.16 5.05 -19.68
N GLY A 449 6.91 5.48 -20.93
CA GLY A 449 7.56 4.91 -22.11
C GLY A 449 9.09 4.96 -22.08
N SER A 450 9.64 5.98 -21.42
CA SER A 450 11.08 6.18 -21.21
C SER A 450 11.66 5.48 -19.97
N SER A 451 10.84 4.80 -19.16
CA SER A 451 11.28 4.19 -17.91
C SER A 451 11.82 2.79 -18.14
N ASP A 452 13.05 2.50 -17.71
CA ASP A 452 13.58 1.13 -17.65
C ASP A 452 13.12 0.35 -16.40
N SER A 453 12.20 0.90 -15.61
CA SER A 453 11.76 0.25 -14.37
C SER A 453 11.00 -1.07 -14.61
N TRP A 454 10.39 -1.26 -15.77
CA TRP A 454 9.71 -2.49 -16.16
C TRP A 454 10.68 -3.66 -16.39
N ARG A 455 11.91 -3.40 -16.84
CA ARG A 455 12.94 -4.44 -17.07
C ARG A 455 13.24 -5.25 -15.82
N LYS A 456 13.07 -4.66 -14.63
CA LYS A 456 13.21 -5.38 -13.35
C LYS A 456 12.17 -6.47 -13.15
N TYR A 457 11.10 -6.45 -13.95
CA TYR A 457 9.97 -7.38 -13.89
C TYR A 457 9.96 -8.39 -15.03
N VAL A 458 10.91 -8.28 -15.96
CA VAL A 458 11.01 -9.13 -17.14
C VAL A 458 12.42 -9.69 -17.17
N SER A 459 12.55 -11.01 -17.08
CA SER A 459 13.85 -11.66 -17.18
C SER A 459 14.19 -11.82 -18.65
N GLU A 460 14.97 -10.90 -19.22
CA GLU A 460 15.39 -10.92 -20.64
C GLU A 460 16.02 -12.29 -20.98
N ASP A 461 17.00 -12.75 -20.18
CA ASP A 461 17.64 -14.07 -20.33
C ASP A 461 16.66 -15.24 -20.36
N ARG A 462 15.58 -15.15 -19.55
CA ARG A 462 14.61 -16.25 -19.45
C ARG A 462 13.72 -16.29 -20.67
N ILE A 463 13.33 -15.12 -21.20
CA ILE A 463 12.54 -15.05 -22.43
C ILE A 463 13.37 -15.56 -23.60
N GLU A 464 14.63 -15.16 -23.68
CA GLU A 464 15.54 -15.65 -24.72
C GLU A 464 15.74 -17.16 -24.63
N CYS A 465 16.03 -17.72 -23.44
CA CYS A 465 16.13 -19.16 -23.26
C CYS A 465 14.83 -19.90 -23.57
N GLU A 466 13.67 -19.41 -23.13
CA GLU A 466 12.38 -20.04 -23.41
C GLU A 466 12.02 -19.96 -24.91
N ALA A 467 12.37 -18.86 -25.59
CA ALA A 467 12.20 -18.72 -27.04
C ALA A 467 13.14 -19.67 -27.82
N LEU A 468 14.39 -19.82 -27.38
CA LEU A 468 15.34 -20.78 -27.96
C LEU A 468 14.88 -22.23 -27.77
N ILE A 469 14.36 -22.58 -26.58
CA ILE A 469 13.81 -23.92 -26.32
C ILE A 469 12.58 -24.18 -27.19
N ALA A 470 11.70 -23.18 -27.36
CA ALA A 470 10.54 -23.31 -28.24
C ALA A 470 10.96 -23.52 -29.70
N ALA A 471 11.95 -22.76 -30.19
CA ALA A 471 12.49 -22.92 -31.55
C ALA A 471 13.20 -24.27 -31.77
N ALA A 472 13.98 -24.73 -30.79
CA ALA A 472 14.64 -26.03 -30.85
C ALA A 472 13.65 -27.22 -30.74
N GLY A 473 12.49 -26.99 -30.09
CA GLY A 473 11.41 -27.97 -30.01
C GLY A 473 10.67 -28.15 -31.34
N SER A 474 10.47 -27.07 -32.09
CA SER A 474 9.78 -27.12 -33.40
C SER A 474 10.59 -27.81 -34.50
N GLU A 475 11.93 -27.82 -34.42
CA GLU A 475 12.80 -28.46 -35.42
C GLU A 475 12.86 -30.00 -35.28
N ASN A 476 12.40 -30.57 -34.17
CA ASN A 476 12.45 -32.02 -33.93
C ASN A 476 11.11 -32.75 -34.20
N ASP A 477 10.04 -32.03 -34.52
CA ASP A 477 8.73 -32.61 -34.83
C ASP A 477 8.51 -32.78 -36.37
N GLU A 478 9.53 -32.50 -37.21
CA GLU A 478 9.52 -32.68 -38.67
C GLU A 478 10.43 -33.84 -39.15
N ASP A 479 10.31 -35.10 -38.68
CA ASP A 479 10.87 -36.24 -39.45
C ASP A 479 10.49 -37.67 -38.99
N TYR A 480 9.21 -37.92 -38.68
CA TYR A 480 8.70 -39.30 -38.62
C TYR A 480 7.35 -39.38 -39.33
N SER A 481 7.30 -39.02 -40.61
CA SER A 481 6.32 -39.67 -41.49
C SER A 481 6.77 -41.11 -41.65
N GLU A 482 6.11 -42.02 -40.93
CA GLU A 482 6.11 -43.45 -41.23
C GLU A 482 5.64 -43.64 -42.69
N GLU A 483 6.57 -43.53 -43.63
CA GLU A 483 6.52 -44.34 -44.84
C GLU A 483 7.00 -45.72 -44.41
N ASP A 484 6.07 -46.62 -44.07
CA ASP A 484 6.21 -48.05 -44.36
C ASP A 484 4.89 -48.83 -44.15
N GLU A 485 4.50 -49.49 -45.25
CA GLU A 485 3.54 -50.59 -45.50
C GLU A 485 2.04 -50.30 -45.74
#